data_AF-A0A951W2U7-F1
#
_entry.id   AF-A0A951W2U7-F1
#
_cell.length_a   1.000
_cell.length_b   1.000
_cell.length_c   1.000
_cell.angle_alpha   90.00
_cell.angle_beta   90.00
_cell.angle_gamma   90.00
#
_symmetry.space_group_name_H-M   'P 1'
#
loop_
_entity.id
_entity.type
_entity.pdbx_description
1 polymer ?
#
loop_
_entity_poly.entity_id
_entity_poly.type
_entity_poly.pdbx_seq_one_letter_code
_entity_poly.pdbx_strand_id
1 'polypeptide(L)'
;MKRYFMVTLLVCLAPALSGFSASGGDVSIPKVGEAQRICFALYTVQNNVLKMTAQFYPLEEGESRTATLEVSVDGQWARVAATQITEDEYGNEAGDKTWTAHFRVEDWDMTQNRPYRVTAIDGAAVYEGLVRRDPAEKDEIVVAAFTGNSIYEPHGGDIPRDDIVENVKKINPDLLFFSGDQVYDHKHHLGYWLRFGRDFGEIIRNRPTVTIPDDHDVGQSNLWGAGGKKAKTQEGDDGGYFMPACYVKAVERAQTWHLPDPYDPTPIGQGIGVYYTGMTLGRIGFAIIEDRKFKSGPGGLVPRQGPRPDHILNPDYDPKSVDVAGAELLGERQLSFLNEWGRDWRGADMKAVLSQTIFCGGAHIHGKIGGRLHADLDSNGWPQTGRNRALEEIRRCFAVHIAGDQHLGSIFHHGVEDWEDACYSFCVPSIANLYLRWWEPETPGENRRPGMPEYAGRHLDGFGNRVTCWAAANPSSKEPANGDKLTTRAAGFGVVRFLKPKREITFECWPRHVDVLDPKAEQYPGWPMTIGQADNYGRQPVAWLPTLNIKGAENPVVQVVDEADGGVLYTLRINGASFAPKVFKEGTYTVRIGEGDDMKTLTGVTTVKAEHGGTLEVAFE
;
A
#
# COMPACT_ATOMS: atom_id res chain seq x y z
N MET A 1 54.99 35.98 -40.60
CA MET A 1 54.74 34.72 -39.87
C MET A 1 53.31 34.76 -39.35
N LYS A 2 52.46 33.85 -39.85
CA LYS A 2 51.00 33.88 -39.73
C LYS A 2 50.57 33.58 -38.28
N ARG A 3 49.74 34.46 -37.71
CA ARG A 3 48.96 34.21 -36.49
C ARG A 3 47.73 33.38 -36.87
N TYR A 4 47.63 32.16 -36.34
CA TYR A 4 46.45 31.32 -36.46
C TYR A 4 45.42 31.76 -35.40
N PHE A 5 44.26 32.22 -35.87
CA PHE A 5 43.06 32.38 -35.07
C PHE A 5 42.46 30.98 -34.84
N MET A 6 42.49 30.51 -33.60
CA MET A 6 41.81 29.29 -33.18
C MET A 6 40.37 29.69 -32.81
N VAL A 7 39.43 29.39 -33.71
CA VAL A 7 38.00 29.54 -33.47
C VAL A 7 37.57 28.36 -32.60
N THR A 8 37.38 28.62 -31.30
CA THR A 8 36.75 27.67 -30.39
C THR A 8 35.25 27.69 -30.64
N LEU A 9 34.75 26.69 -31.36
CA LEU A 9 33.32 26.45 -31.55
C LEU A 9 32.76 25.92 -30.22
N LEU A 10 32.18 26.80 -29.41
CA LEU A 10 31.46 26.43 -28.19
C LEU A 10 30.14 25.77 -28.62
N VAL A 11 30.12 24.45 -28.73
CA VAL A 11 28.87 23.69 -28.85
C VAL A 11 28.29 23.58 -27.44
N CYS A 12 27.40 24.51 -27.10
CA CYS A 12 26.54 24.39 -25.93
C CYS A 12 25.58 23.21 -26.14
N LEU A 13 25.98 22.00 -25.73
CA LEU A 13 25.03 20.94 -25.43
C LEU A 13 24.34 21.31 -24.11
N ALA A 14 23.18 21.93 -24.20
CA ALA A 14 22.26 22.02 -23.08
C ALA A 14 21.86 20.59 -22.68
N PRO A 15 21.93 20.20 -21.39
CA PRO A 15 21.31 18.98 -20.94
C PRO A 15 19.80 19.16 -21.10
N ALA A 16 19.17 18.27 -21.88
CA ALA A 16 17.73 18.19 -21.97
C ALA A 16 17.17 17.86 -20.59
N LEU A 17 16.68 18.89 -19.89
CA LEU A 17 15.72 18.76 -18.80
C LEU A 17 14.52 18.04 -19.38
N SER A 18 14.46 16.72 -19.19
CA SER A 18 13.29 15.90 -19.52
C SER A 18 12.25 16.10 -18.43
N GLY A 19 11.67 17.31 -18.39
CA GLY A 19 10.30 17.44 -17.92
C GLY A 19 9.45 16.67 -18.92
N PHE A 20 8.92 15.52 -18.52
CA PHE A 20 7.90 14.81 -19.29
C PHE A 20 6.62 15.65 -19.28
N SER A 21 6.58 16.70 -20.10
CA SER A 21 5.35 17.27 -20.61
C SER A 21 4.99 16.48 -21.87
N ALA A 22 4.46 15.28 -21.69
CA ALA A 22 3.93 14.46 -22.77
C ALA A 22 2.40 14.39 -22.61
N SER A 23 1.69 14.81 -23.64
CA SER A 23 0.24 14.85 -23.71
C SER A 23 -0.35 13.46 -23.47
N GLY A 24 -0.79 13.18 -22.23
CA GLY A 24 -1.94 12.30 -22.05
C GLY A 24 -3.04 12.88 -22.92
N GLY A 25 -3.69 12.06 -23.76
CA GLY A 25 -4.78 12.55 -24.60
C GLY A 25 -5.75 13.35 -23.73
N ASP A 26 -6.18 14.52 -24.20
CA ASP A 26 -7.12 15.39 -23.48
C ASP A 26 -8.33 14.55 -23.05
N VAL A 27 -8.40 14.13 -21.77
CA VAL A 27 -9.55 13.39 -21.25
C VAL A 27 -10.62 14.42 -21.02
N SER A 28 -11.28 14.78 -22.12
CA SER A 28 -12.55 15.47 -22.03
C SER A 28 -13.46 14.64 -21.14
N ILE A 29 -13.94 15.23 -20.04
CA ILE A 29 -14.95 14.60 -19.20
C ILE A 29 -16.18 14.41 -20.11
N PRO A 30 -16.64 13.17 -20.34
CA PRO A 30 -17.73 12.94 -21.26
C PRO A 30 -19.00 13.63 -20.74
N LYS A 31 -19.73 14.30 -21.64
CA LYS A 31 -21.07 14.78 -21.31
C LYS A 31 -21.99 13.57 -21.21
N VAL A 32 -22.59 13.38 -20.04
CA VAL A 32 -23.52 12.30 -19.75
C VAL A 32 -24.91 12.86 -19.50
N GLY A 33 -25.94 12.07 -19.77
CA GLY A 33 -27.32 12.42 -19.40
C GLY A 33 -27.56 12.27 -17.89
N GLU A 34 -28.67 12.83 -17.40
CA GLU A 34 -29.05 12.80 -15.98
C GLU A 34 -29.00 11.39 -15.38
N ALA A 35 -29.53 10.38 -16.10
CA ALA A 35 -29.56 8.99 -15.65
C ALA A 35 -28.17 8.37 -15.41
N GLN A 36 -27.12 8.95 -15.98
CA GLN A 36 -25.74 8.47 -15.91
C GLN A 36 -24.84 9.37 -15.04
N ARG A 37 -25.41 10.30 -14.27
CA ARG A 37 -24.65 11.32 -13.52
C ARG A 37 -23.79 10.74 -12.40
N ILE A 38 -24.16 9.58 -11.84
CA ILE A 38 -23.34 8.87 -10.86
C ILE A 38 -22.36 7.97 -11.61
N CYS A 39 -21.06 8.19 -11.43
CA CYS A 39 -20.00 7.44 -12.11
C CYS A 39 -19.71 6.11 -11.41
N PHE A 40 -19.40 6.16 -10.10
CA PHE A 40 -19.15 4.97 -9.27
C PHE A 40 -19.31 5.28 -7.79
N ALA A 41 -19.23 4.24 -6.96
CA ALA A 41 -19.13 4.39 -5.51
C ALA A 41 -18.07 3.45 -4.91
N LEU A 42 -17.38 3.94 -3.88
CA LEU A 42 -16.43 3.23 -3.04
C LEU A 42 -16.99 3.09 -1.64
N TYR A 43 -16.74 1.97 -0.96
CA TYR A 43 -17.16 1.80 0.43
C TYR A 43 -16.15 0.96 1.23
N THR A 44 -16.13 1.20 2.53
CA THR A 44 -15.63 0.26 3.54
C THR A 44 -16.64 0.13 4.67
N VAL A 45 -16.54 -0.95 5.43
CA VAL A 45 -17.33 -1.16 6.65
C VAL A 45 -16.38 -1.56 7.77
N GLN A 46 -16.41 -0.82 8.88
CA GLN A 46 -15.57 -1.07 10.04
C GLN A 46 -16.35 -0.72 11.30
N ASN A 47 -16.28 -1.57 12.34
CA ASN A 47 -16.92 -1.32 13.64
C ASN A 47 -18.40 -0.90 13.53
N ASN A 48 -19.18 -1.62 12.72
CA ASN A 48 -20.59 -1.31 12.45
C ASN A 48 -20.82 0.08 11.82
N VAL A 49 -19.83 0.63 11.13
CA VAL A 49 -19.97 1.89 10.38
C VAL A 49 -19.72 1.62 8.91
N LEU A 50 -20.72 1.88 8.07
CA LEU A 50 -20.55 1.97 6.63
C LEU A 50 -20.16 3.41 6.27
N LYS A 51 -19.03 3.56 5.57
CA LYS A 51 -18.67 4.80 4.90
C LYS A 51 -18.62 4.58 3.40
N MET A 52 -19.25 5.49 2.65
CA MET A 52 -19.34 5.40 1.20
C MET A 52 -19.09 6.77 0.54
N THR A 53 -18.27 6.77 -0.51
CA THR A 53 -18.08 7.91 -1.41
C THR A 53 -18.73 7.57 -2.75
N ALA A 54 -19.73 8.33 -3.16
CA ALA A 54 -20.24 8.30 -4.53
C ALA A 54 -19.59 9.43 -5.34
N GLN A 55 -19.01 9.10 -6.49
CA GLN A 55 -18.39 10.02 -7.43
C GLN A 55 -19.35 10.31 -8.58
N PHE A 56 -19.49 11.59 -8.93
CA PHE A 56 -20.39 12.07 -9.97
C PHE A 56 -19.59 12.66 -11.13
N TYR A 57 -20.17 12.60 -12.33
CA TYR A 57 -19.82 13.53 -13.40
C TYR A 57 -20.24 14.95 -13.02
N PRO A 58 -19.66 16.01 -13.59
CA PRO A 58 -20.08 17.38 -13.31
C PRO A 58 -21.59 17.57 -13.49
N LEU A 59 -22.24 18.24 -12.54
CA LEU A 59 -23.65 18.59 -12.60
C LEU A 59 -23.83 19.95 -13.29
N GLU A 60 -24.93 20.09 -14.03
CA GLU A 60 -25.34 21.33 -14.67
C GLU A 60 -25.97 22.31 -13.66
N GLU A 61 -26.06 23.60 -14.01
CA GLU A 61 -26.77 24.58 -13.20
C GLU A 61 -28.26 24.19 -13.05
N GLY A 62 -28.80 24.27 -11.82
CA GLY A 62 -30.19 23.93 -11.52
C GLY A 62 -30.48 22.46 -11.23
N GLU A 63 -29.57 21.54 -11.53
CA GLU A 63 -29.69 20.13 -11.10
C GLU A 63 -29.69 20.00 -9.55
N SER A 64 -30.39 19.01 -9.00
CA SER A 64 -30.44 18.79 -7.55
C SER A 64 -29.08 18.36 -7.00
N ARG A 65 -28.58 19.04 -5.95
CA ARG A 65 -27.33 18.70 -5.25
C ARG A 65 -27.54 17.68 -4.12
N THR A 66 -28.73 17.09 -4.02
CA THR A 66 -29.01 16.07 -3.00
C THR A 66 -28.79 14.68 -3.57
N ALA A 67 -27.98 13.87 -2.87
CA ALA A 67 -27.84 12.45 -3.13
C ALA A 67 -28.37 11.65 -1.94
N THR A 68 -29.00 10.51 -2.20
CA THR A 68 -29.51 9.61 -1.16
C THR A 68 -28.92 8.22 -1.31
N LEU A 69 -28.72 7.55 -0.17
CA LEU A 69 -28.32 6.15 -0.10
C LEU A 69 -29.52 5.35 0.41
N GLU A 70 -29.89 4.35 -0.36
CA GLU A 70 -30.96 3.42 -0.05
C GLU A 70 -30.43 1.99 -0.05
N VAL A 71 -31.02 1.13 0.77
CA VAL A 71 -30.67 -0.29 0.88
C VAL A 71 -31.91 -1.13 0.72
N SER A 72 -31.77 -2.33 0.16
CA SER A 72 -32.87 -3.27 0.04
C SER A 72 -32.95 -4.16 1.28
N VAL A 73 -34.10 -4.11 1.96
CA VAL A 73 -34.45 -4.99 3.09
C VAL A 73 -35.73 -5.73 2.70
N ASP A 74 -35.69 -7.05 2.69
CA ASP A 74 -36.83 -7.91 2.30
C ASP A 74 -37.47 -7.54 0.94
N GLY A 75 -36.63 -7.11 -0.01
CA GLY A 75 -37.06 -6.70 -1.35
C GLY A 75 -37.64 -5.27 -1.43
N GLN A 76 -37.68 -4.53 -0.32
CA GLN A 76 -38.13 -3.15 -0.29
C GLN A 76 -36.94 -2.19 -0.11
N TRP A 77 -36.94 -1.10 -0.88
CA TRP A 77 -35.91 -0.06 -0.76
C TRP A 77 -36.24 0.88 0.39
N ALA A 78 -35.29 1.05 1.31
CA ALA A 78 -35.37 1.98 2.41
C ALA A 78 -34.20 2.97 2.35
N ARG A 79 -34.50 4.27 2.44
CA ARG A 79 -33.49 5.31 2.56
C ARG A 79 -32.83 5.26 3.94
N VAL A 80 -31.51 5.14 3.96
CA VAL A 80 -30.69 5.10 5.18
C VAL A 80 -29.85 6.35 5.38
N ALA A 81 -29.55 7.09 4.31
CA ALA A 81 -28.86 8.37 4.41
C ALA A 81 -29.20 9.32 3.26
N ALA A 82 -28.95 10.61 3.45
CA ALA A 82 -28.85 11.59 2.37
C ALA A 82 -27.80 12.64 2.73
N THR A 83 -27.19 13.21 1.70
CA THR A 83 -26.13 14.19 1.84
C THR A 83 -26.13 15.14 0.63
N GLN A 84 -25.30 16.18 0.70
CA GLN A 84 -25.09 17.09 -0.42
C GLN A 84 -23.90 16.62 -1.27
N ILE A 85 -24.05 16.76 -2.59
CA ILE A 85 -22.97 16.62 -3.57
C ILE A 85 -22.09 17.86 -3.42
N THR A 86 -20.80 17.66 -3.15
CA THR A 86 -19.84 18.75 -3.00
C THR A 86 -19.51 19.39 -4.35
N GLU A 87 -19.18 20.67 -4.34
CA GLU A 87 -18.79 21.49 -5.50
C GLU A 87 -17.55 22.36 -5.21
N ASP A 88 -16.76 21.97 -4.21
CA ASP A 88 -15.55 22.70 -3.81
C ASP A 88 -14.52 22.71 -4.95
N GLU A 89 -13.82 23.82 -5.16
CA GLU A 89 -12.83 23.93 -6.24
C GLU A 89 -11.57 23.09 -5.96
N TYR A 90 -11.10 22.36 -6.97
CA TYR A 90 -9.76 21.74 -6.95
C TYR A 90 -8.66 22.81 -6.92
N GLY A 91 -8.90 23.97 -7.54
CA GLY A 91 -7.86 24.99 -7.72
C GLY A 91 -6.77 24.61 -8.73
N ASN A 92 -7.07 23.69 -9.66
CA ASN A 92 -6.22 23.39 -10.81
C ASN A 92 -6.51 24.33 -11.99
N GLU A 93 -5.66 24.30 -13.01
CA GLU A 93 -5.79 25.14 -14.22
C GLU A 93 -7.11 24.91 -14.97
N ALA A 94 -7.66 23.69 -14.91
CA ALA A 94 -8.92 23.33 -15.55
C ALA A 94 -10.17 23.90 -14.85
N GLY A 95 -10.03 24.43 -13.62
CA GLY A 95 -11.17 24.91 -12.84
C GLY A 95 -12.11 23.78 -12.42
N ASP A 96 -11.57 22.57 -12.22
CA ASP A 96 -12.37 21.42 -11.79
C ASP A 96 -12.97 21.69 -10.41
N LYS A 97 -14.14 21.09 -10.18
CA LYS A 97 -14.79 21.05 -8.88
C LYS A 97 -14.85 19.62 -8.38
N THR A 98 -14.92 19.46 -7.08
CA THR A 98 -15.33 18.20 -6.48
C THR A 98 -16.75 17.88 -6.93
N TRP A 99 -17.05 16.59 -7.03
CA TRP A 99 -18.36 16.07 -7.42
C TRP A 99 -18.60 14.78 -6.67
N THR A 100 -18.64 14.87 -5.34
CA THR A 100 -18.73 13.70 -4.47
C THR A 100 -19.85 13.84 -3.46
N ALA A 101 -20.53 12.74 -3.18
CA ALA A 101 -21.42 12.60 -2.04
C ALA A 101 -20.82 11.60 -1.06
N HIS A 102 -20.89 11.91 0.23
CA HIS A 102 -20.26 11.14 1.28
C HIS A 102 -21.31 10.71 2.30
N PHE A 103 -21.47 9.40 2.46
CA PHE A 103 -22.46 8.79 3.34
C PHE A 103 -21.76 8.08 4.49
N ARG A 104 -22.26 8.33 5.70
CA ARG A 104 -21.90 7.59 6.91
C ARG A 104 -23.18 7.00 7.48
N VAL A 105 -23.19 5.70 7.71
CA VAL A 105 -24.30 4.98 8.33
C VAL A 105 -23.76 4.23 9.53
N GLU A 106 -24.16 4.68 10.72
CA GLU A 106 -23.84 4.03 12.00
C GLU A 106 -24.72 2.78 12.20
N ASP A 107 -24.35 1.95 13.18
CA ASP A 107 -25.09 0.73 13.56
C ASP A 107 -25.36 -0.22 12.38
N TRP A 108 -24.45 -0.23 11.40
CA TRP A 108 -24.53 -1.06 10.22
C TRP A 108 -24.41 -2.54 10.58
N ASP A 109 -25.37 -3.33 10.11
CA ASP A 109 -25.38 -4.78 10.23
C ASP A 109 -24.36 -5.41 9.27
N MET A 110 -23.17 -5.72 9.79
CA MET A 110 -22.07 -6.34 9.06
C MET A 110 -22.33 -7.83 8.74
N THR A 111 -23.40 -8.46 9.24
CA THR A 111 -23.64 -9.90 9.07
C THR A 111 -24.39 -10.23 7.78
N GLN A 112 -24.91 -9.22 7.08
CA GLN A 112 -25.77 -9.40 5.92
C GLN A 112 -25.25 -8.68 4.69
N ASN A 113 -25.35 -9.36 3.54
CA ASN A 113 -25.19 -8.71 2.24
C ASN A 113 -26.38 -7.79 2.02
N ARG A 114 -26.13 -6.51 1.77
CA ARG A 114 -27.19 -5.52 1.51
C ARG A 114 -27.03 -4.95 0.10
N PRO A 115 -27.96 -5.24 -0.83
CA PRO A 115 -28.06 -4.46 -2.05
C PRO A 115 -28.27 -2.99 -1.69
N TYR A 116 -27.53 -2.11 -2.33
CA TYR A 116 -27.67 -0.67 -2.14
C TYR A 116 -27.93 0.01 -3.47
N ARG A 117 -28.50 1.22 -3.40
CA ARG A 117 -28.49 2.16 -4.51
C ARG A 117 -28.23 3.58 -4.01
N VAL A 118 -27.43 4.31 -4.76
CA VAL A 118 -27.31 5.76 -4.64
C VAL A 118 -28.25 6.38 -5.67
N THR A 119 -29.08 7.32 -5.24
CA THR A 119 -29.96 8.08 -6.14
C THR A 119 -29.63 9.57 -6.06
N ALA A 120 -29.73 10.27 -7.19
CA ALA A 120 -29.51 11.70 -7.28
C ALA A 120 -30.33 12.31 -8.42
N ILE A 121 -30.28 13.64 -8.58
CA ILE A 121 -31.03 14.38 -9.61
C ILE A 121 -32.52 14.04 -9.51
N ASP A 122 -33.06 14.19 -8.29
CA ASP A 122 -34.45 13.90 -7.93
C ASP A 122 -34.94 12.49 -8.35
N GLY A 123 -34.02 11.52 -8.34
CA GLY A 123 -34.27 10.11 -8.65
C GLY A 123 -34.00 9.71 -10.11
N ALA A 124 -33.60 10.65 -10.97
CA ALA A 124 -33.26 10.35 -12.36
C ALA A 124 -31.96 9.51 -12.46
N ALA A 125 -30.95 9.83 -11.65
CA ALA A 125 -29.70 9.08 -11.59
C ALA A 125 -29.78 7.97 -10.54
N VAL A 126 -29.45 6.73 -10.92
CA VAL A 126 -29.42 5.58 -10.01
C VAL A 126 -28.15 4.75 -10.24
N TYR A 127 -27.40 4.48 -9.17
CA TYR A 127 -26.24 3.60 -9.18
C TYR A 127 -26.40 2.51 -8.13
N GLU A 128 -26.41 1.25 -8.55
CA GLU A 128 -26.67 0.12 -7.65
C GLU A 128 -25.39 -0.65 -7.34
N GLY A 129 -25.39 -1.40 -6.25
CA GLY A 129 -24.29 -2.30 -5.93
C GLY A 129 -24.61 -3.19 -4.73
N LEU A 130 -23.58 -3.78 -4.15
CA LEU A 130 -23.69 -4.65 -2.99
C LEU A 130 -22.67 -4.24 -1.92
N VAL A 131 -23.17 -3.89 -0.74
CA VAL A 131 -22.37 -3.87 0.47
C VAL A 131 -22.32 -5.31 0.98
N ARG A 132 -21.12 -5.91 0.96
CA ARG A 132 -20.91 -7.29 1.40
C ARG A 132 -20.92 -7.38 2.92
N ARG A 133 -21.41 -8.50 3.45
CA ARG A 133 -21.20 -8.89 4.83
C ARG A 133 -19.70 -9.11 5.10
N ASP A 134 -19.32 -8.97 6.36
CA ASP A 134 -18.00 -9.38 6.83
C ASP A 134 -17.86 -10.91 6.71
N PRO A 135 -16.87 -11.43 5.95
CA PRO A 135 -16.73 -12.87 5.71
C PRO A 135 -15.94 -13.58 6.82
N ALA A 136 -16.22 -13.25 8.09
CA ALA A 136 -15.48 -13.75 9.25
C ALA A 136 -15.43 -15.28 9.33
N GLU A 137 -16.44 -15.96 8.78
CA GLU A 137 -16.60 -17.41 8.76
C GLU A 137 -15.73 -18.13 7.71
N LYS A 138 -15.22 -17.43 6.69
CA LYS A 138 -14.40 -18.07 5.64
C LYS A 138 -13.05 -18.50 6.21
N ASP A 139 -12.55 -19.66 5.83
CA ASP A 139 -11.18 -20.07 6.18
C ASP A 139 -10.10 -19.26 5.44
N GLU A 140 -10.40 -18.85 4.21
CA GLU A 140 -9.50 -18.07 3.35
C GLU A 140 -10.10 -16.69 3.05
N ILE A 141 -9.32 -15.65 3.33
CA ILE A 141 -9.60 -14.26 2.93
C ILE A 141 -8.68 -13.87 1.78
N VAL A 142 -9.26 -13.29 0.73
CA VAL A 142 -8.55 -12.98 -0.51
C VAL A 142 -8.55 -11.47 -0.77
N VAL A 143 -7.37 -10.90 -0.95
CA VAL A 143 -7.15 -9.50 -1.33
C VAL A 143 -6.64 -9.45 -2.76
N ALA A 144 -7.30 -8.70 -3.64
CA ALA A 144 -6.72 -8.33 -4.93
C ALA A 144 -6.11 -6.93 -4.81
N ALA A 145 -4.85 -6.78 -5.22
CA ALA A 145 -4.06 -5.58 -5.02
C ALA A 145 -3.50 -5.04 -6.34
N PHE A 146 -3.51 -3.72 -6.46
CA PHE A 146 -3.23 -2.99 -7.70
C PHE A 146 -2.40 -1.73 -7.42
N THR A 147 -1.58 -1.33 -8.39
CA THR A 147 -0.85 -0.06 -8.39
C THR A 147 -0.67 0.42 -9.82
N GLY A 148 -0.31 1.68 -10.03
CA GLY A 148 0.30 2.12 -11.28
C GLY A 148 -0.59 1.94 -12.51
N ASN A 149 -1.72 2.64 -12.56
CA ASN A 149 -2.64 2.66 -13.69
C ASN A 149 -2.29 3.71 -14.76
N SER A 150 -1.12 3.58 -15.40
CA SER A 150 -0.69 4.53 -16.43
C SER A 150 -1.72 4.72 -17.54
N ILE A 151 -1.73 5.93 -18.10
CA ILE A 151 -2.67 6.41 -19.13
C ILE A 151 -2.03 6.55 -20.51
N TYR A 152 -0.71 6.34 -20.62
CA TYR A 152 0.06 6.67 -21.81
C TYR A 152 0.05 5.53 -22.83
N GLU A 153 -0.48 5.81 -24.03
CA GLU A 153 -0.57 4.85 -25.15
C GLU A 153 0.76 4.17 -25.51
N PRO A 154 1.93 4.85 -25.51
CA PRO A 154 3.21 4.19 -25.80
C PRO A 154 3.55 3.04 -24.84
N HIS A 155 2.91 2.97 -23.68
CA HIS A 155 3.15 1.98 -22.64
C HIS A 155 1.94 1.08 -22.38
N GLY A 156 0.93 1.13 -23.26
CA GLY A 156 -0.29 0.34 -23.14
C GLY A 156 -1.30 0.91 -22.14
N GLY A 157 -1.13 2.17 -21.71
CA GLY A 157 -2.05 2.81 -20.77
C GLY A 157 -3.43 3.13 -21.37
N ASP A 158 -3.58 3.06 -22.69
CA ASP A 158 -4.83 3.15 -23.45
C ASP A 158 -5.59 1.81 -23.50
N ILE A 159 -4.92 0.69 -23.24
CA ILE A 159 -5.52 -0.65 -23.30
C ILE A 159 -6.60 -0.80 -22.21
N PRO A 160 -7.78 -1.37 -22.53
CA PRO A 160 -8.84 -1.63 -21.57
C PRO A 160 -8.39 -2.48 -20.37
N ARG A 161 -9.11 -2.37 -19.25
CA ARG A 161 -8.83 -3.15 -18.02
C ARG A 161 -9.73 -4.38 -17.90
N ASP A 162 -10.40 -4.76 -18.98
CA ASP A 162 -11.39 -5.85 -19.01
C ASP A 162 -10.78 -7.19 -18.56
N ASP A 163 -9.55 -7.48 -18.96
CA ASP A 163 -8.83 -8.68 -18.53
C ASP A 163 -8.64 -8.75 -17.01
N ILE A 164 -8.30 -7.63 -16.36
CA ILE A 164 -8.21 -7.54 -14.90
C ILE A 164 -9.60 -7.70 -14.29
N VAL A 165 -10.59 -6.96 -14.78
CA VAL A 165 -11.97 -6.97 -14.25
C VAL A 165 -12.57 -8.38 -14.31
N GLU A 166 -12.38 -9.10 -15.42
CA GLU A 166 -12.83 -10.48 -15.60
C GLU A 166 -12.12 -11.44 -14.65
N ASN A 167 -10.80 -11.34 -14.51
CA ASN A 167 -10.06 -12.17 -13.57
C ASN A 167 -10.44 -11.90 -12.12
N VAL A 168 -10.63 -10.64 -11.73
CA VAL A 168 -11.10 -10.27 -10.38
C VAL A 168 -12.51 -10.81 -10.13
N LYS A 169 -13.39 -10.82 -11.14
CA LYS A 169 -14.71 -11.48 -11.04
C LYS A 169 -14.58 -12.98 -10.81
N LYS A 170 -13.65 -13.65 -11.50
CA LYS A 170 -13.37 -15.10 -11.35
C LYS A 170 -12.76 -15.43 -9.98
N ILE A 171 -11.76 -14.68 -9.54
CA ILE A 171 -11.11 -14.82 -8.23
C ILE A 171 -12.09 -14.52 -7.09
N ASN A 172 -12.98 -13.55 -7.32
CA ASN A 172 -13.95 -13.04 -6.37
C ASN A 172 -13.32 -12.67 -5.00
N PRO A 173 -12.37 -11.71 -4.98
CA PRO A 173 -11.71 -11.32 -3.74
C PRO A 173 -12.70 -10.69 -2.75
N ASP A 174 -12.33 -10.74 -1.48
CA ASP A 174 -13.09 -10.17 -0.37
C ASP A 174 -12.76 -8.68 -0.17
N LEU A 175 -11.54 -8.27 -0.53
CA LEU A 175 -11.06 -6.88 -0.48
C LEU A 175 -10.35 -6.50 -1.78
N LEU A 176 -10.56 -5.27 -2.24
CA LEU A 176 -9.76 -4.64 -3.29
C LEU A 176 -8.83 -3.59 -2.66
N PHE A 177 -7.55 -3.58 -3.04
CA PHE A 177 -6.59 -2.58 -2.58
C PHE A 177 -5.88 -1.91 -3.76
N PHE A 178 -6.02 -0.59 -3.88
CA PHE A 178 -5.25 0.21 -4.84
C PHE A 178 -4.26 1.06 -4.05
N SER A 179 -2.97 0.74 -4.15
CA SER A 179 -1.92 1.31 -3.31
C SER A 179 -1.46 2.72 -3.70
N GLY A 180 -1.92 3.24 -4.84
CA GLY A 180 -1.46 4.52 -5.37
C GLY A 180 -1.41 4.51 -6.88
N ASP A 181 -1.18 5.69 -7.44
CA ASP A 181 -1.05 5.92 -8.86
C ASP A 181 -2.29 5.47 -9.63
N GLN A 182 -3.46 5.74 -9.05
CA GLN A 182 -4.74 5.51 -9.73
C GLN A 182 -4.91 6.54 -10.86
N VAL A 183 -4.37 7.76 -10.67
CA VAL A 183 -4.38 8.87 -11.63
C VAL A 183 -2.95 9.35 -11.93
N TYR A 184 -2.51 9.22 -13.18
CA TYR A 184 -1.18 9.64 -13.63
C TYR A 184 -1.09 11.09 -14.14
N ASP A 185 -2.22 11.70 -14.50
CA ASP A 185 -2.21 13.06 -15.03
C ASP A 185 -2.12 14.07 -13.89
N HIS A 186 -1.05 14.86 -13.91
CA HIS A 186 -0.74 15.78 -12.82
C HIS A 186 -1.58 17.06 -12.80
N LYS A 187 -2.49 17.24 -13.76
CA LYS A 187 -3.28 18.47 -13.91
C LYS A 187 -4.78 18.24 -13.86
N HIS A 188 -5.26 17.08 -14.31
CA HIS A 188 -6.68 16.78 -14.54
C HIS A 188 -7.18 15.61 -13.69
N HIS A 189 -7.00 15.69 -12.36
CA HIS A 189 -7.38 14.58 -11.48
C HIS A 189 -8.82 14.10 -11.67
N LEU A 190 -9.81 15.01 -11.72
CA LEU A 190 -11.23 14.62 -11.83
C LEU A 190 -11.49 13.77 -13.08
N GLY A 191 -11.00 14.18 -14.25
CA GLY A 191 -11.26 13.48 -15.50
C GLY A 191 -10.70 12.05 -15.51
N TYR A 192 -9.51 11.87 -14.96
CA TYR A 192 -8.87 10.55 -14.85
C TYR A 192 -9.39 9.72 -13.68
N TRP A 193 -9.85 10.34 -12.59
CA TRP A 193 -10.55 9.64 -11.52
C TRP A 193 -11.92 9.10 -11.98
N LEU A 194 -12.62 9.85 -12.84
CA LEU A 194 -13.81 9.34 -13.53
C LEU A 194 -13.47 8.21 -14.51
N ARG A 195 -12.29 8.25 -15.15
CA ARG A 195 -11.81 7.14 -15.99
C ARG A 195 -11.54 5.89 -15.15
N PHE A 196 -10.88 6.02 -14.01
CA PHE A 196 -10.70 4.93 -13.05
C PHE A 196 -12.06 4.31 -12.68
N GLY A 197 -13.06 5.15 -12.41
CA GLY A 197 -14.44 4.71 -12.17
C GLY A 197 -15.07 3.90 -13.31
N ARG A 198 -14.81 4.28 -14.57
CA ARG A 198 -15.26 3.52 -15.74
C ARG A 198 -14.52 2.20 -15.90
N ASP A 199 -13.21 2.18 -15.63
CA ASP A 199 -12.36 1.01 -15.79
C ASP A 199 -12.66 -0.06 -14.72
N PHE A 200 -12.93 0.33 -13.46
CA PHE A 200 -13.06 -0.59 -12.33
C PHE A 200 -14.42 -0.59 -11.64
N GLY A 201 -15.34 0.31 -12.03
CA GLY A 201 -16.67 0.51 -11.43
C GLY A 201 -17.44 -0.78 -11.18
N GLU A 202 -17.32 -1.73 -12.10
CA GLU A 202 -18.02 -3.00 -12.08
C GLU A 202 -17.56 -3.96 -10.96
N ILE A 203 -16.29 -3.89 -10.54
CA ILE A 203 -15.78 -4.69 -9.41
C ILE A 203 -15.89 -3.98 -8.07
N ILE A 204 -15.70 -2.65 -8.05
CA ILE A 204 -15.71 -1.84 -6.81
C ILE A 204 -17.13 -1.65 -6.24
N ARG A 205 -18.17 -1.59 -7.08
CA ARG A 205 -19.56 -1.45 -6.63
C ARG A 205 -20.06 -2.60 -5.74
N ASN A 206 -19.33 -3.72 -5.75
CA ASN A 206 -19.74 -4.94 -5.09
C ASN A 206 -18.76 -5.41 -4.03
N ARG A 207 -17.67 -4.69 -3.75
CA ARG A 207 -16.60 -5.11 -2.84
C ARG A 207 -16.07 -3.94 -2.03
N PRO A 208 -15.75 -4.13 -0.74
CA PRO A 208 -15.03 -3.11 -0.02
C PRO A 208 -13.71 -2.84 -0.74
N THR A 209 -13.40 -1.56 -0.91
CA THR A 209 -12.24 -1.10 -1.66
C THR A 209 -11.47 -0.16 -0.77
N VAL A 210 -10.15 -0.36 -0.67
CA VAL A 210 -9.22 0.59 -0.09
C VAL A 210 -8.47 1.23 -1.25
N THR A 211 -8.57 2.56 -1.38
CA THR A 211 -7.70 3.34 -2.26
C THR A 211 -6.94 4.36 -1.43
N ILE A 212 -5.64 4.50 -1.70
CA ILE A 212 -4.78 5.50 -1.07
C ILE A 212 -3.99 6.24 -2.17
N PRO A 213 -3.84 7.57 -2.10
CA PRO A 213 -3.07 8.31 -3.10
C PRO A 213 -1.57 8.12 -2.89
N ASP A 214 -0.84 8.09 -4.01
CA ASP A 214 0.62 8.27 -4.06
C ASP A 214 0.96 9.60 -4.77
N ASP A 215 2.20 9.75 -5.22
CA ASP A 215 2.75 10.97 -5.83
C ASP A 215 2.00 11.43 -7.07
N HIS A 216 1.71 10.53 -8.02
CA HIS A 216 1.05 10.90 -9.26
C HIS A 216 -0.38 11.42 -9.04
N ASP A 217 -1.11 10.84 -8.07
CA ASP A 217 -2.48 11.24 -7.76
C ASP A 217 -2.57 12.70 -7.29
N VAL A 218 -1.57 13.14 -6.52
CA VAL A 218 -1.49 14.52 -6.00
C VAL A 218 -0.80 15.48 -6.97
N GLY A 219 -0.47 15.02 -8.18
CA GLY A 219 0.09 15.82 -9.25
C GLY A 219 1.60 16.01 -9.21
N GLN A 220 2.33 14.99 -8.75
CA GLN A 220 3.79 15.00 -8.67
C GLN A 220 4.41 13.74 -9.26
N SER A 221 5.66 13.82 -9.70
CA SER A 221 6.40 12.64 -10.17
C SER A 221 7.05 11.83 -9.05
N ASN A 222 7.21 12.46 -7.88
CA ASN A 222 7.79 11.95 -6.65
C ASN A 222 7.12 12.71 -5.48
N LEU A 223 6.93 12.08 -4.32
CA LEU A 223 6.34 12.72 -3.14
C LEU A 223 7.13 12.44 -1.86
N TRP A 224 7.67 13.52 -1.31
CA TRP A 224 8.11 13.60 0.08
C TRP A 224 7.21 14.60 0.81
N GLY A 225 6.12 14.15 1.40
CA GLY A 225 5.05 15.03 1.89
C GLY A 225 5.48 16.01 2.99
N ALA A 226 6.56 15.71 3.72
CA ALA A 226 7.22 16.58 4.69
C ALA A 226 6.24 17.32 5.62
N GLY A 227 5.24 16.59 6.13
CA GLY A 227 4.22 17.13 7.04
C GLY A 227 3.28 18.15 6.40
N GLY A 228 3.09 18.10 5.07
CA GLY A 228 2.09 18.88 4.36
C GLY A 228 2.51 20.31 4.05
N LYS A 229 3.81 20.61 4.11
CA LYS A 229 4.31 21.93 3.70
C LYS A 229 4.14 22.16 2.19
N LYS A 230 4.26 23.41 1.77
CA LYS A 230 4.31 23.75 0.34
C LYS A 230 5.73 23.55 -0.18
N ALA A 231 5.86 22.75 -1.24
CA ALA A 231 7.13 22.60 -1.94
C ALA A 231 7.43 23.87 -2.75
N LYS A 232 8.72 24.22 -2.87
CA LYS A 232 9.18 25.42 -3.56
C LYS A 232 9.74 25.12 -4.95
N THR A 233 10.15 23.87 -5.19
CA THR A 233 10.66 23.40 -6.47
C THR A 233 9.64 22.46 -7.13
N GLN A 234 9.74 22.25 -8.45
CA GLN A 234 8.99 21.20 -9.15
C GLN A 234 9.70 19.83 -9.09
N GLU A 235 10.94 19.78 -8.58
CA GLU A 235 11.62 18.51 -8.29
C GLU A 235 11.11 17.92 -6.95
N GLY A 236 10.54 18.73 -6.04
CA GLY A 236 9.95 18.30 -4.77
C GLY A 236 10.94 17.82 -3.73
N ASP A 237 12.22 17.93 -4.05
CA ASP A 237 13.33 17.59 -3.19
C ASP A 237 13.31 18.37 -1.88
N ASP A 238 12.84 19.62 -1.89
CA ASP A 238 12.67 20.39 -0.66
C ASP A 238 11.52 19.91 0.23
N GLY A 239 10.71 18.94 -0.24
CA GLY A 239 9.58 18.33 0.44
C GLY A 239 8.30 19.16 0.41
N GLY A 240 7.15 18.50 0.51
CA GLY A 240 5.82 19.08 0.50
C GLY A 240 5.07 18.86 -0.81
N TYR A 241 4.03 19.67 -1.00
CA TYR A 241 3.12 19.59 -2.14
C TYR A 241 3.32 20.74 -3.15
N PHE A 242 3.39 20.43 -4.44
CA PHE A 242 3.42 21.40 -5.56
C PHE A 242 2.06 22.04 -5.76
N MET A 243 1.05 21.19 -5.81
CA MET A 243 -0.32 21.60 -6.06
C MET A 243 -0.88 22.37 -4.86
N PRO A 244 -1.80 23.32 -5.07
CA PRO A 244 -2.43 24.05 -3.97
C PRO A 244 -3.06 23.10 -2.95
N ALA A 245 -3.08 23.49 -1.68
CA ALA A 245 -3.63 22.63 -0.62
C ALA A 245 -5.11 22.26 -0.84
N CYS A 246 -5.91 23.08 -1.52
CA CYS A 246 -7.28 22.73 -1.91
C CYS A 246 -7.31 21.54 -2.90
N TYR A 247 -6.38 21.50 -3.86
CA TYR A 247 -6.24 20.38 -4.80
C TYR A 247 -5.94 19.09 -4.05
N VAL A 248 -4.91 19.13 -3.18
CA VAL A 248 -4.50 17.94 -2.40
C VAL A 248 -5.63 17.43 -1.53
N LYS A 249 -6.39 18.34 -0.88
CA LYS A 249 -7.58 17.97 -0.10
C LYS A 249 -8.69 17.37 -0.96
N ALA A 250 -8.90 17.88 -2.18
CA ALA A 250 -9.89 17.35 -3.11
C ALA A 250 -9.53 15.93 -3.59
N VAL A 251 -8.25 15.68 -3.92
CA VAL A 251 -7.71 14.35 -4.23
C VAL A 251 -7.92 13.40 -3.05
N GLU A 252 -7.41 13.77 -1.87
CA GLU A 252 -7.50 12.96 -0.66
C GLU A 252 -8.96 12.63 -0.32
N ARG A 253 -9.85 13.62 -0.38
CA ARG A 253 -11.29 13.44 -0.13
C ARG A 253 -11.92 12.48 -1.13
N ALA A 254 -11.65 12.63 -2.42
CA ALA A 254 -12.20 11.78 -3.46
C ALA A 254 -11.74 10.32 -3.31
N GLN A 255 -10.45 10.12 -2.98
CA GLN A 255 -9.85 8.79 -2.92
C GLN A 255 -9.94 8.12 -1.54
N THR A 256 -10.13 8.83 -0.43
CA THR A 256 -9.94 8.22 0.91
C THR A 256 -11.10 8.44 1.88
N TRP A 257 -12.07 9.30 1.58
CA TRP A 257 -13.12 9.61 2.57
C TRP A 257 -13.92 8.38 3.03
N HIS A 258 -14.12 7.41 2.13
CA HIS A 258 -14.84 6.17 2.40
C HIS A 258 -14.08 5.15 3.27
N LEU A 259 -12.79 5.38 3.56
CA LEU A 259 -12.02 4.57 4.50
C LEU A 259 -12.56 4.75 5.94
N PRO A 260 -12.22 3.85 6.88
CA PRO A 260 -12.53 4.06 8.30
C PRO A 260 -12.00 5.41 8.79
N ASP A 261 -12.54 5.91 9.91
CA ASP A 261 -12.09 7.20 10.42
C ASP A 261 -10.60 7.16 10.75
N PRO A 262 -9.84 8.24 10.48
CA PRO A 262 -8.42 8.29 10.77
C PRO A 262 -8.17 8.05 12.26
N TYR A 263 -7.08 7.33 12.58
CA TYR A 263 -6.70 7.04 13.97
C TYR A 263 -6.53 8.34 14.78
N ASP A 264 -5.84 9.32 14.20
CA ASP A 264 -5.78 10.68 14.71
C ASP A 264 -6.06 11.65 13.55
N PRO A 265 -7.25 12.27 13.50
CA PRO A 265 -7.71 13.09 12.37
C PRO A 265 -7.09 14.49 12.35
N THR A 266 -6.12 14.80 13.21
CA THR A 266 -5.49 16.13 13.26
C THR A 266 -4.84 16.46 11.91
N PRO A 267 -5.26 17.55 11.23
CA PRO A 267 -4.66 17.96 9.96
C PRO A 267 -3.18 18.30 10.11
N ILE A 268 -2.43 18.15 9.02
CA ILE A 268 -1.02 18.56 8.93
C ILE A 268 -0.89 19.97 8.33
N GLY A 269 0.31 20.35 7.89
CA GLY A 269 0.60 21.61 7.23
C GLY A 269 -0.42 21.96 6.14
N GLN A 270 -0.72 23.25 6.00
CA GLN A 270 -1.74 23.79 5.09
C GLN A 270 -3.18 23.26 5.36
N GLY A 271 -3.40 22.62 6.52
CA GLY A 271 -4.68 22.01 6.90
C GLY A 271 -5.08 20.83 6.03
N ILE A 272 -4.11 20.15 5.42
CA ILE A 272 -4.31 18.90 4.67
C ILE A 272 -4.69 17.82 5.68
N GLY A 273 -5.67 16.97 5.33
CA GLY A 273 -6.11 15.90 6.21
C GLY A 273 -5.11 14.75 6.28
N VAL A 274 -5.56 13.69 6.94
CA VAL A 274 -4.88 12.40 7.11
C VAL A 274 -5.93 11.31 7.07
N TYR A 275 -5.55 10.12 6.63
CA TYR A 275 -6.43 8.96 6.48
C TYR A 275 -5.84 7.65 7.05
N TYR A 276 -4.63 7.65 7.61
CA TYR A 276 -4.08 6.43 8.23
C TYR A 276 -5.02 5.89 9.33
N THR A 277 -5.34 4.60 9.23
CA THR A 277 -6.37 3.97 10.06
C THR A 277 -6.25 2.44 10.05
N GLY A 278 -7.03 1.78 10.91
CA GLY A 278 -7.17 0.33 10.98
C GLY A 278 -8.51 -0.16 10.42
N MET A 279 -8.50 -1.31 9.75
CA MET A 279 -9.70 -2.01 9.28
C MET A 279 -9.59 -3.50 9.60
N THR A 280 -10.68 -4.17 9.97
CA THR A 280 -10.73 -5.63 10.12
C THR A 280 -11.78 -6.18 9.16
N LEU A 281 -11.37 -7.13 8.31
CA LEU A 281 -12.25 -7.80 7.37
C LEU A 281 -11.92 -9.29 7.33
N GLY A 282 -12.94 -10.14 7.51
CA GLY A 282 -12.78 -11.58 7.46
C GLY A 282 -11.87 -12.15 8.56
N ARG A 283 -11.73 -11.40 9.67
CA ARG A 283 -10.73 -11.62 10.72
C ARG A 283 -9.28 -11.37 10.29
N ILE A 284 -9.03 -10.57 9.26
CA ILE A 284 -7.69 -10.05 8.94
C ILE A 284 -7.64 -8.58 9.33
N GLY A 285 -6.68 -8.21 10.17
CA GLY A 285 -6.44 -6.81 10.55
C GLY A 285 -5.55 -6.12 9.52
N PHE A 286 -5.99 -4.99 8.99
CA PHE A 286 -5.26 -4.16 8.04
C PHE A 286 -4.91 -2.82 8.68
N ALA A 287 -3.63 -2.47 8.68
CA ALA A 287 -3.19 -1.09 8.90
C ALA A 287 -3.05 -0.40 7.55
N ILE A 288 -3.77 0.70 7.35
CA ILE A 288 -3.68 1.55 6.17
C ILE A 288 -2.81 2.74 6.56
N ILE A 289 -1.66 2.93 5.90
CA ILE A 289 -0.70 3.98 6.26
C ILE A 289 -0.44 4.95 5.09
N GLU A 290 0.17 6.08 5.43
CA GLU A 290 0.50 7.18 4.53
C GLU A 290 2.02 7.37 4.50
N ASP A 291 2.72 6.44 3.85
CA ASP A 291 4.18 6.36 3.94
C ASP A 291 4.90 7.52 3.23
N ARG A 292 4.21 8.22 2.32
CA ARG A 292 4.67 9.46 1.69
C ARG A 292 4.42 10.72 2.50
N LYS A 293 3.36 10.76 3.31
CA LYS A 293 2.76 12.01 3.84
C LYS A 293 3.70 12.79 4.76
N PHE A 294 4.46 12.08 5.57
CA PHE A 294 5.38 12.66 6.55
C PHE A 294 6.84 12.60 6.09
N LYS A 295 7.11 11.86 5.01
CA LYS A 295 8.46 11.61 4.54
C LYS A 295 9.19 12.91 4.22
N SER A 296 10.41 13.04 4.73
CA SER A 296 11.28 14.18 4.49
C SER A 296 11.80 14.20 3.06
N GLY A 297 11.90 15.39 2.45
CA GLY A 297 12.54 15.55 1.15
C GLY A 297 14.08 15.61 1.29
N PRO A 298 14.85 15.11 0.30
CA PRO A 298 16.32 15.07 0.39
C PRO A 298 16.98 16.45 0.29
N GLY A 299 16.29 17.45 -0.27
CA GLY A 299 16.78 18.81 -0.47
C GLY A 299 17.18 19.49 0.83
N GLY A 300 18.46 19.86 0.94
CA GLY A 300 19.04 20.48 2.14
C GLY A 300 19.39 19.49 3.27
N LEU A 301 18.99 18.23 3.15
CA LEU A 301 19.34 17.14 4.08
C LEU A 301 20.48 16.27 3.54
N VAL A 302 20.43 15.96 2.25
CA VAL A 302 21.37 15.08 1.56
C VAL A 302 21.99 15.84 0.37
N PRO A 303 23.33 15.84 0.20
CA PRO A 303 23.94 16.42 -0.99
C PRO A 303 23.48 15.70 -2.26
N ARG A 304 23.25 16.45 -3.35
CA ARG A 304 22.90 15.87 -4.66
C ARG A 304 24.07 15.01 -5.17
N GLN A 305 23.81 13.73 -5.42
CA GLN A 305 24.81 12.74 -5.85
C GLN A 305 24.49 12.11 -7.22
N GLY A 306 23.62 12.76 -7.98
CA GLY A 306 23.17 12.30 -9.29
C GLY A 306 22.50 13.41 -10.10
N PRO A 307 22.06 13.08 -11.32
CA PRO A 307 21.42 14.02 -12.23
C PRO A 307 20.04 14.48 -11.72
N ARG A 308 19.42 13.73 -10.81
CA ARG A 308 18.20 14.11 -10.08
C ARG A 308 18.50 14.18 -8.57
N PRO A 309 17.76 14.97 -7.78
CA PRO A 309 18.01 15.11 -6.34
C PRO A 309 17.80 13.83 -5.53
N ASP A 310 16.96 12.92 -6.02
CA ASP A 310 16.68 11.61 -5.44
C ASP A 310 17.64 10.50 -5.87
N HIS A 311 18.44 10.75 -6.91
CA HIS A 311 19.31 9.73 -7.48
C HIS A 311 20.72 9.75 -6.87
N ILE A 312 21.19 8.58 -6.44
CA ILE A 312 22.59 8.33 -6.12
C ILE A 312 23.16 7.35 -7.14
N LEU A 313 24.14 7.80 -7.93
CA LEU A 313 24.75 6.97 -8.98
C LEU A 313 26.05 6.29 -8.55
N ASN A 314 26.79 6.89 -7.61
CA ASN A 314 28.09 6.39 -7.21
C ASN A 314 27.93 5.13 -6.32
N PRO A 315 28.38 3.94 -6.75
CA PRO A 315 28.30 2.74 -5.92
C PRO A 315 29.28 2.77 -4.74
N ASP A 316 30.30 3.63 -4.77
CA ASP A 316 31.32 3.72 -3.72
C ASP A 316 30.98 4.76 -2.63
N TYR A 317 29.76 5.31 -2.62
CA TYR A 317 29.33 6.26 -1.60
C TYR A 317 29.11 5.54 -0.25
N ASP A 318 29.26 6.26 0.88
CA ASP A 318 28.91 5.72 2.19
C ASP A 318 27.39 5.83 2.41
N PRO A 319 26.62 4.73 2.51
CA PRO A 319 25.18 4.82 2.73
C PRO A 319 24.80 5.52 4.04
N LYS A 320 25.69 5.54 5.05
CA LYS A 320 25.45 6.28 6.30
C LYS A 320 25.46 7.79 6.09
N SER A 321 26.07 8.28 5.01
CA SER A 321 26.12 9.71 4.70
C SER A 321 24.75 10.29 4.36
N VAL A 322 23.76 9.45 4.03
CA VAL A 322 22.40 9.87 3.70
C VAL A 322 21.38 9.55 4.80
N ASP A 323 21.72 8.73 5.79
CA ASP A 323 20.90 8.51 6.99
C ASP A 323 21.10 9.65 8.00
N VAL A 324 20.55 10.82 7.67
CA VAL A 324 20.80 12.05 8.42
C VAL A 324 19.81 12.25 9.57
N ALA A 325 20.32 12.79 10.68
CA ALA A 325 19.50 13.09 11.85
C ALA A 325 18.36 14.06 11.50
N GLY A 326 17.14 13.74 11.95
CA GLY A 326 15.94 14.54 11.71
C GLY A 326 15.23 14.26 10.40
N ALA A 327 15.75 13.38 9.53
CA ALA A 327 14.98 12.85 8.41
C ALA A 327 13.89 11.89 8.91
N GLU A 328 12.66 12.16 8.52
CA GLU A 328 11.48 11.37 8.89
C GLU A 328 10.96 10.54 7.71
N LEU A 329 10.38 9.38 8.02
CA LEU A 329 9.62 8.56 7.07
C LEU A 329 8.12 8.59 7.39
N LEU A 330 7.67 7.82 8.37
CA LEU A 330 6.25 7.75 8.77
C LEU A 330 5.82 8.88 9.72
N GLY A 331 6.77 9.47 10.46
CA GLY A 331 6.50 10.40 11.56
C GLY A 331 5.96 9.70 12.82
N GLU A 332 6.03 10.37 13.97
CA GLU A 332 5.68 9.79 15.28
C GLU A 332 4.20 9.36 15.39
N ARG A 333 3.30 10.09 14.73
CA ARG A 333 1.85 9.82 14.80
C ARG A 333 1.49 8.46 14.19
N GLN A 334 2.06 8.15 13.02
CA GLN A 334 1.83 6.85 12.37
C GLN A 334 2.57 5.71 13.08
N LEU A 335 3.76 5.96 13.64
CA LEU A 335 4.45 4.97 14.46
C LEU A 335 3.67 4.64 15.74
N SER A 336 3.07 5.64 16.38
CA SER A 336 2.18 5.44 17.53
C SER A 336 0.93 4.64 17.15
N PHE A 337 0.31 4.96 16.01
CA PHE A 337 -0.78 4.17 15.44
C PHE A 337 -0.38 2.71 15.21
N LEU A 338 0.73 2.45 14.52
CA LEU A 338 1.21 1.09 14.26
C LEU A 338 1.52 0.32 15.55
N ASN A 339 2.06 1.00 16.56
CA ASN A 339 2.31 0.40 17.87
C ASN A 339 1.01 -0.05 18.54
N GLU A 340 0.01 0.84 18.61
CA GLU A 340 -1.28 0.54 19.25
C GLU A 340 -2.09 -0.49 18.46
N TRP A 341 -2.21 -0.30 17.14
CA TRP A 341 -2.84 -1.26 16.26
C TRP A 341 -2.15 -2.62 16.31
N GLY A 342 -0.82 -2.67 16.35
CA GLY A 342 -0.04 -3.91 16.41
C GLY A 342 -0.35 -4.75 17.67
N ARG A 343 -0.69 -4.07 18.78
CA ARG A 343 -1.05 -4.68 20.07
C ARG A 343 -2.52 -5.07 20.15
N ASP A 344 -3.39 -4.44 19.36
CA ASP A 344 -4.82 -4.75 19.33
C ASP A 344 -5.14 -5.88 18.35
N TRP A 345 -5.57 -7.02 18.86
CA TRP A 345 -5.91 -8.21 18.05
C TRP A 345 -7.41 -8.51 18.01
N ARG A 346 -8.24 -7.59 18.51
CA ARG A 346 -9.70 -7.78 18.57
C ARG A 346 -10.25 -8.09 17.19
N GLY A 347 -10.94 -9.22 17.07
CA GLY A 347 -11.54 -9.68 15.83
C GLY A 347 -10.54 -10.13 14.75
N ALA A 348 -9.23 -10.04 14.97
CA ALA A 348 -8.20 -10.35 13.97
C ALA A 348 -7.43 -11.63 14.32
N ASP A 349 -7.15 -12.41 13.28
CA ASP A 349 -6.44 -13.68 13.27
C ASP A 349 -5.04 -13.54 12.68
N MET A 350 -4.91 -12.72 11.65
CA MET A 350 -3.65 -12.37 10.99
C MET A 350 -3.68 -10.89 10.66
N LYS A 351 -2.51 -10.31 10.34
CA LYS A 351 -2.37 -8.88 10.08
C LYS A 351 -1.61 -8.57 8.80
N ALA A 352 -1.97 -7.46 8.17
CA ALA A 352 -1.28 -6.91 7.02
C ALA A 352 -1.18 -5.38 7.12
N VAL A 353 -0.13 -4.82 6.56
CA VAL A 353 0.05 -3.38 6.36
C VAL A 353 -0.12 -3.06 4.89
N LEU A 354 -0.88 -2.01 4.60
CA LEU A 354 -1.18 -1.49 3.27
C LEU A 354 -0.54 -0.12 3.14
N SER A 355 0.37 0.07 2.18
CA SER A 355 1.04 1.35 1.94
C SER A 355 1.31 1.59 0.46
N GLN A 356 1.82 2.77 0.12
CA GLN A 356 2.16 3.14 -1.25
C GLN A 356 3.36 2.33 -1.76
N THR A 357 4.45 2.26 -1.00
CA THR A 357 5.68 1.62 -1.45
C THR A 357 6.37 0.75 -0.39
N ILE A 358 7.25 -0.15 -0.85
CA ILE A 358 8.00 -1.09 0.00
C ILE A 358 9.18 -0.44 0.73
N PHE A 359 9.51 -0.94 1.92
CA PHE A 359 10.59 -0.42 2.79
C PHE A 359 12.01 -0.81 2.36
N CYS A 360 12.34 -0.65 1.07
CA CYS A 360 13.68 -0.82 0.52
C CYS A 360 13.84 -0.13 -0.84
N GLY A 361 15.09 0.06 -1.28
CA GLY A 361 15.40 0.35 -2.67
C GLY A 361 15.19 -0.88 -3.54
N GLY A 362 13.98 -1.05 -4.10
CA GLY A 362 13.55 -2.27 -4.78
C GLY A 362 14.03 -2.44 -6.22
N ALA A 363 14.85 -1.53 -6.74
CA ALA A 363 15.28 -1.52 -8.13
C ALA A 363 16.72 -1.03 -8.29
N HIS A 364 17.41 -1.60 -9.28
CA HIS A 364 18.78 -1.27 -9.66
C HIS A 364 18.87 -0.57 -11.01
N ILE A 365 17.87 -0.71 -11.88
CA ILE A 365 17.83 -0.10 -13.20
C ILE A 365 16.50 0.62 -13.36
N HIS A 366 16.56 1.87 -13.82
CA HIS A 366 15.43 2.79 -13.90
C HIS A 366 15.22 3.31 -15.32
N GLY A 367 13.97 3.27 -15.80
CA GLY A 367 13.47 3.88 -17.03
C GLY A 367 13.89 3.19 -18.33
N LYS A 368 15.15 2.77 -18.45
CA LYS A 368 15.70 2.11 -19.64
C LYS A 368 16.75 1.07 -19.27
N ILE A 369 16.93 0.07 -20.13
CA ILE A 369 18.03 -0.90 -20.01
C ILE A 369 19.37 -0.15 -19.94
N GLY A 370 20.21 -0.51 -18.95
CA GLY A 370 21.48 0.16 -18.66
C GLY A 370 21.36 1.47 -17.86
N GLY A 371 20.16 1.91 -17.50
CA GLY A 371 19.91 3.04 -16.60
C GLY A 371 20.15 2.69 -15.13
N ARG A 372 21.34 2.16 -14.81
CA ARG A 372 21.67 1.73 -13.44
C ARG A 372 21.63 2.92 -12.48
N LEU A 373 20.89 2.73 -11.40
CA LEU A 373 20.76 3.63 -10.27
C LEU A 373 21.19 2.87 -9.03
N HIS A 374 22.10 3.44 -8.25
CA HIS A 374 22.62 2.73 -7.09
C HIS A 374 21.65 2.85 -5.91
N ALA A 375 21.12 4.05 -5.65
CA ALA A 375 20.07 4.25 -4.65
C ALA A 375 19.06 5.34 -5.09
N ASP A 376 17.79 5.14 -4.71
CA ASP A 376 16.67 6.04 -5.00
C ASP A 376 16.03 6.53 -3.70
N LEU A 377 16.28 7.80 -3.35
CA LEU A 377 15.80 8.44 -2.12
C LEU A 377 14.27 8.61 -2.11
N ASP A 378 13.60 8.37 -3.24
CA ASP A 378 12.15 8.30 -3.30
C ASP A 378 11.61 7.00 -2.68
N SER A 379 12.34 5.88 -2.77
CA SER A 379 11.92 4.61 -2.16
C SER A 379 11.90 4.68 -0.63
N ASN A 380 11.13 3.82 0.03
CA ASN A 380 11.15 3.73 1.50
C ASN A 380 12.34 2.93 2.05
N GLY A 381 13.38 2.69 1.22
CA GLY A 381 14.71 2.34 1.72
C GLY A 381 15.40 3.51 2.45
N TRP A 382 14.93 4.73 2.22
CA TRP A 382 15.42 5.96 2.86
C TRP A 382 14.28 6.79 3.48
N PRO A 383 14.52 7.49 4.61
CA PRO A 383 15.73 7.42 5.46
C PRO A 383 15.84 6.09 6.20
N GLN A 384 17.05 5.53 6.32
CA GLN A 384 17.25 4.18 6.88
C GLN A 384 16.78 4.08 8.34
N THR A 385 17.04 5.09 9.16
CA THR A 385 16.55 5.13 10.54
C THR A 385 15.02 5.13 10.59
N GLY A 386 14.35 5.91 9.74
CA GLY A 386 12.89 5.94 9.64
C GLY A 386 12.29 4.62 9.15
N ARG A 387 12.91 4.00 8.15
CA ARG A 387 12.58 2.66 7.64
C ARG A 387 12.66 1.60 8.75
N ASN A 388 13.76 1.57 9.50
CA ASN A 388 13.96 0.57 10.54
C ASN A 388 12.90 0.68 11.65
N ARG A 389 12.55 1.89 12.08
CA ARG A 389 11.47 2.12 13.04
C ARG A 389 10.12 1.60 12.54
N ALA A 390 9.81 1.81 11.26
CA ALA A 390 8.58 1.27 10.67
C ALA A 390 8.57 -0.26 10.69
N LEU A 391 9.64 -0.90 10.21
CA LEU A 391 9.75 -2.37 10.18
C LEU A 391 9.74 -2.99 11.58
N GLU A 392 10.28 -2.29 12.59
CA GLU A 392 10.19 -2.70 13.98
C GLU A 392 8.75 -2.75 14.48
N GLU A 393 7.92 -1.73 14.21
CA GLU A 393 6.51 -1.77 14.61
C GLU A 393 5.72 -2.86 13.85
N ILE A 394 5.99 -3.02 12.55
CA ILE A 394 5.29 -4.01 11.71
C ILE A 394 5.58 -5.44 12.17
N ARG A 395 6.86 -5.79 12.41
CA ARG A 395 7.23 -7.16 12.81
C ARG A 395 6.73 -7.53 14.21
N ARG A 396 6.57 -6.55 15.13
CA ARG A 396 6.06 -6.79 16.50
C ARG A 396 4.63 -7.34 16.52
N CYS A 397 3.91 -7.29 15.41
CA CYS A 397 2.58 -7.88 15.25
C CYS A 397 2.51 -8.92 14.12
N PHE A 398 3.65 -9.43 13.64
CA PHE A 398 3.74 -10.48 12.64
C PHE A 398 2.96 -10.15 11.35
N ALA A 399 2.87 -8.87 11.02
CA ALA A 399 2.12 -8.41 9.86
C ALA A 399 2.96 -8.56 8.58
N VAL A 400 2.30 -8.97 7.50
CA VAL A 400 2.85 -8.91 6.14
C VAL A 400 2.65 -7.51 5.55
N HIS A 401 3.48 -7.08 4.61
CA HIS A 401 3.35 -5.78 3.94
C HIS A 401 2.90 -5.96 2.49
N ILE A 402 1.87 -5.22 2.07
CA ILE A 402 1.36 -5.17 0.68
C ILE A 402 1.45 -3.73 0.19
N ALA A 403 2.10 -3.51 -0.95
CA ALA A 403 2.36 -2.16 -1.48
C ALA A 403 2.48 -2.15 -3.01
N GLY A 404 2.77 -0.98 -3.59
CA GLY A 404 2.97 -0.74 -5.01
C GLY A 404 4.16 0.18 -5.30
N ASP A 405 3.95 1.20 -6.16
CA ASP A 405 4.91 2.24 -6.60
C ASP A 405 6.13 1.76 -7.39
N GLN A 406 6.77 0.66 -7.00
CA GLN A 406 8.08 0.30 -7.54
C GLN A 406 8.08 -0.12 -9.02
N HIS A 407 6.92 -0.18 -9.68
CA HIS A 407 6.76 -0.60 -11.07
C HIS A 407 7.43 -1.94 -11.39
N LEU A 408 7.57 -2.76 -10.35
CA LEU A 408 8.26 -4.04 -10.37
C LEU A 408 7.59 -4.93 -9.33
N GLY A 409 6.79 -5.88 -9.82
CA GLY A 409 6.25 -6.92 -8.96
C GLY A 409 7.41 -7.62 -8.23
N SER A 410 7.41 -7.64 -6.90
CA SER A 410 8.54 -8.18 -6.14
C SER A 410 8.14 -8.70 -4.75
N ILE A 411 8.83 -9.74 -4.30
CA ILE A 411 8.76 -10.22 -2.92
C ILE A 411 10.12 -10.01 -2.26
N PHE A 412 10.15 -9.19 -1.22
CA PHE A 412 11.32 -9.01 -0.36
C PHE A 412 11.03 -9.48 1.06
N HIS A 413 12.04 -10.02 1.73
CA HIS A 413 12.04 -10.24 3.16
C HIS A 413 13.02 -9.26 3.80
N HIS A 414 12.51 -8.38 4.66
CA HIS A 414 13.27 -7.29 5.23
C HIS A 414 14.11 -7.73 6.44
N GLY A 415 15.31 -7.14 6.57
CA GLY A 415 16.12 -7.19 7.78
C GLY A 415 16.34 -5.80 8.39
N VAL A 416 16.39 -5.74 9.72
CA VAL A 416 16.70 -4.56 10.55
C VAL A 416 18.02 -4.79 11.28
N GLU A 417 18.06 -5.68 12.28
CA GLU A 417 19.30 -6.01 12.99
C GLU A 417 20.10 -7.09 12.24
N ASP A 418 19.40 -8.11 11.73
CA ASP A 418 19.95 -9.20 10.93
C ASP A 418 19.10 -9.47 9.68
N TRP A 419 19.51 -10.41 8.84
CA TRP A 419 18.77 -10.86 7.67
C TRP A 419 17.44 -11.51 8.07
N GLU A 420 16.39 -11.24 7.31
CA GLU A 420 15.08 -11.90 7.46
C GLU A 420 14.47 -11.79 8.88
N ASP A 421 14.78 -10.72 9.62
CA ASP A 421 14.32 -10.55 11.00
C ASP A 421 13.09 -9.64 11.15
N ALA A 422 12.55 -9.13 10.03
CA ALA A 422 11.35 -8.31 9.94
C ALA A 422 10.33 -8.92 8.95
N CYS A 423 9.39 -8.14 8.43
CA CYS A 423 8.29 -8.66 7.63
C CYS A 423 8.69 -9.03 6.18
N TYR A 424 7.87 -9.86 5.54
CA TYR A 424 7.82 -9.93 4.08
C TYR A 424 7.04 -8.74 3.52
N SER A 425 7.46 -8.24 2.36
CA SER A 425 6.68 -7.31 1.54
C SER A 425 6.40 -7.91 0.17
N PHE A 426 5.19 -7.65 -0.33
CA PHE A 426 4.80 -7.89 -1.71
C PHE A 426 4.47 -6.55 -2.37
N CYS A 427 5.37 -6.08 -3.23
CA CYS A 427 5.06 -5.01 -4.16
C CYS A 427 4.31 -5.61 -5.35
N VAL A 428 3.08 -5.19 -5.59
CA VAL A 428 2.31 -5.65 -6.76
C VAL A 428 2.83 -5.00 -8.04
N PRO A 429 2.71 -5.67 -9.20
CA PRO A 429 3.09 -5.06 -10.49
C PRO A 429 2.11 -3.95 -10.87
N SER A 430 2.58 -2.98 -11.66
CA SER A 430 1.73 -1.91 -12.18
C SER A 430 0.68 -2.48 -13.15
N ILE A 431 -0.55 -1.97 -13.08
CA ILE A 431 -1.63 -2.29 -14.03
C ILE A 431 -1.19 -1.97 -15.46
N ALA A 432 -0.57 -0.80 -15.66
CA ALA A 432 0.04 -0.39 -16.91
C ALA A 432 1.37 0.28 -16.59
N ASN A 433 2.47 -0.41 -16.90
CA ASN A 433 3.80 -0.01 -16.45
C ASN A 433 4.43 1.06 -17.36
N LEU A 434 4.34 2.33 -16.95
CA LEU A 434 4.98 3.47 -17.62
C LEU A 434 6.50 3.44 -17.48
N TYR A 435 6.99 3.26 -16.26
CA TYR A 435 8.39 3.50 -15.92
C TYR A 435 9.05 2.20 -15.49
N LEU A 436 9.75 1.55 -16.42
CA LEU A 436 10.31 0.23 -16.20
C LEU A 436 11.39 0.27 -15.12
N ARG A 437 11.34 -0.68 -14.20
CA ARG A 437 12.37 -0.93 -13.20
C ARG A 437 12.79 -2.40 -13.21
N TRP A 438 14.04 -2.68 -12.85
CA TRP A 438 14.56 -4.04 -12.73
C TRP A 438 15.31 -4.23 -11.42
N TRP A 439 15.10 -5.38 -10.80
CA TRP A 439 15.99 -5.91 -9.78
C TRP A 439 17.09 -6.73 -10.44
N GLU A 440 18.25 -6.10 -10.60
CA GLU A 440 19.43 -6.71 -11.22
C GLU A 440 20.69 -6.40 -10.37
N PRO A 441 20.91 -7.13 -9.26
CA PRO A 441 22.14 -6.99 -8.48
C PRO A 441 23.34 -7.46 -9.31
N GLU A 442 24.51 -6.86 -9.07
CA GLU A 442 25.74 -7.18 -9.81
C GLU A 442 26.42 -8.47 -9.32
N THR A 443 26.06 -8.92 -8.12
CA THR A 443 26.54 -10.16 -7.53
C THR A 443 25.38 -11.11 -7.26
N PRO A 444 25.57 -12.44 -7.37
CA PRO A 444 24.55 -13.40 -7.01
C PRO A 444 24.17 -13.28 -5.53
N GLY A 445 22.88 -13.41 -5.21
CA GLY A 445 22.40 -13.32 -3.83
C GLY A 445 22.87 -14.48 -2.96
N GLU A 446 23.18 -14.19 -1.70
CA GLU A 446 23.56 -15.22 -0.73
C GLU A 446 22.32 -15.98 -0.21
N ASN A 447 22.52 -17.18 0.33
CA ASN A 447 21.45 -18.01 0.91
C ASN A 447 20.24 -18.24 -0.03
N ARG A 448 20.49 -18.26 -1.34
CA ARG A 448 19.48 -18.54 -2.36
C ARG A 448 19.02 -20.00 -2.30
N ARG A 449 17.72 -20.24 -2.47
CA ARG A 449 17.17 -21.61 -2.59
C ARG A 449 17.65 -22.28 -3.89
N PRO A 450 17.91 -23.59 -3.91
CA PRO A 450 18.28 -24.30 -5.12
C PRO A 450 17.30 -24.05 -6.28
N GLY A 451 17.82 -23.74 -7.47
CA GLY A 451 17.03 -23.49 -8.67
C GLY A 451 16.47 -22.08 -8.82
N MET A 452 16.62 -21.20 -7.83
CA MET A 452 16.21 -19.79 -7.99
C MET A 452 17.20 -18.98 -8.85
N PRO A 453 16.73 -17.89 -9.51
CA PRO A 453 17.56 -17.00 -10.33
C PRO A 453 18.72 -16.35 -9.58
N GLU A 454 19.77 -15.93 -10.27
CA GLU A 454 20.97 -15.37 -9.60
C GLU A 454 20.70 -14.13 -8.75
N TYR A 455 19.70 -13.33 -9.14
CA TYR A 455 19.28 -12.14 -8.42
C TYR A 455 18.56 -12.41 -7.09
N ALA A 456 18.17 -13.66 -6.82
CA ALA A 456 17.45 -14.03 -5.62
C ALA A 456 18.42 -14.36 -4.46
N GLY A 457 17.94 -14.20 -3.24
CA GLY A 457 18.73 -14.33 -2.02
C GLY A 457 19.01 -12.99 -1.34
N ARG A 458 19.95 -13.00 -0.41
CA ARG A 458 20.34 -11.85 0.43
C ARG A 458 21.18 -10.87 -0.36
N HIS A 459 20.79 -9.60 -0.30
CA HIS A 459 21.49 -8.46 -0.88
C HIS A 459 21.42 -7.25 0.05
N LEU A 460 22.40 -6.36 -0.07
CA LEU A 460 22.25 -5.01 0.44
C LEU A 460 21.62 -4.15 -0.66
N ASP A 461 20.56 -3.42 -0.35
CA ASP A 461 20.06 -2.41 -1.27
C ASP A 461 21.02 -1.21 -1.36
N GLY A 462 20.68 -0.24 -2.22
CA GLY A 462 21.47 0.98 -2.41
C GLY A 462 21.79 1.76 -1.13
N PHE A 463 21.02 1.57 -0.05
CA PHE A 463 21.20 2.25 1.24
C PHE A 463 21.92 1.40 2.29
N GLY A 464 22.40 0.22 1.89
CA GLY A 464 22.99 -0.74 2.81
C GLY A 464 21.96 -1.47 3.67
N ASN A 465 20.67 -1.43 3.33
CA ASN A 465 19.65 -2.18 4.05
C ASN A 465 19.72 -3.66 3.68
N ARG A 466 19.51 -4.54 4.67
CA ARG A 466 19.40 -5.98 4.44
C ARG A 466 18.04 -6.30 3.81
N VAL A 467 18.08 -6.88 2.61
CA VAL A 467 16.91 -7.36 1.88
C VAL A 467 17.18 -8.73 1.25
N THR A 468 16.23 -9.64 1.40
CA THR A 468 16.28 -10.93 0.73
C THR A 468 15.24 -10.95 -0.38
N CYS A 469 15.67 -10.93 -1.63
CA CYS A 469 14.79 -10.98 -2.80
C CYS A 469 14.38 -12.42 -3.07
N TRP A 470 13.07 -12.71 -3.06
CA TRP A 470 12.54 -14.04 -3.35
C TRP A 470 11.96 -14.15 -4.75
N ALA A 471 11.42 -13.06 -5.29
CA ALA A 471 10.88 -13.00 -6.63
C ALA A 471 10.92 -11.54 -7.14
N ALA A 472 11.18 -11.37 -8.43
CA ALA A 472 11.08 -10.09 -9.12
C ALA A 472 10.58 -10.31 -10.56
N ALA A 473 9.48 -9.63 -10.91
CA ALA A 473 8.89 -9.63 -12.24
C ALA A 473 9.68 -8.70 -13.17
N ASN A 474 10.95 -9.00 -13.40
CA ASN A 474 11.82 -8.20 -14.25
C ASN A 474 11.27 -8.14 -15.69
N PRO A 475 11.04 -6.93 -16.27
CA PRO A 475 10.60 -6.79 -17.65
C PRO A 475 11.56 -7.45 -18.65
N SER A 476 11.03 -7.95 -19.75
CA SER A 476 11.86 -8.55 -20.80
C SER A 476 12.65 -7.47 -21.54
N SER A 477 13.93 -7.73 -21.82
CA SER A 477 14.77 -6.87 -22.65
C SER A 477 14.48 -6.96 -24.15
N LYS A 478 13.62 -7.90 -24.56
CA LYS A 478 13.20 -8.10 -25.96
C LYS A 478 11.81 -7.52 -26.16
N GLU A 479 11.71 -6.49 -27.00
CA GLU A 479 10.44 -6.07 -27.61
C GLU A 479 9.79 -7.29 -28.26
N PRO A 480 8.52 -7.61 -27.98
CA PRO A 480 7.94 -8.84 -28.47
C PRO A 480 7.58 -8.70 -29.95
N ALA A 481 7.77 -9.78 -30.71
CA ALA A 481 7.50 -9.80 -32.14
C ALA A 481 6.00 -9.59 -32.50
N ASN A 482 5.10 -9.68 -31.51
CA ASN A 482 3.65 -9.54 -31.67
C ASN A 482 3.10 -8.16 -31.26
N GLY A 483 3.94 -7.23 -30.77
CA GLY A 483 3.51 -5.90 -30.34
C GLY A 483 2.81 -5.82 -28.97
N ASP A 484 2.89 -6.86 -28.13
CA ASP A 484 2.35 -6.86 -26.75
C ASP A 484 3.11 -5.86 -25.85
N LYS A 485 2.45 -4.73 -25.55
CA LYS A 485 3.02 -3.66 -24.73
C LYS A 485 2.96 -3.93 -23.23
N LEU A 486 2.07 -4.79 -22.73
CA LEU A 486 1.81 -4.87 -21.29
C LEU A 486 2.58 -6.01 -20.63
N THR A 487 2.53 -7.21 -21.19
CA THR A 487 3.20 -8.38 -20.60
C THR A 487 4.72 -8.20 -20.59
N THR A 488 5.29 -7.62 -21.64
CA THR A 488 6.74 -7.40 -21.74
C THR A 488 7.28 -6.33 -20.80
N ARG A 489 6.39 -5.44 -20.35
CA ARG A 489 6.65 -4.40 -19.36
C ARG A 489 6.36 -4.87 -17.93
N ALA A 490 6.17 -6.18 -17.74
CA ALA A 490 5.83 -6.81 -16.46
C ALA A 490 4.57 -6.21 -15.81
N ALA A 491 3.59 -5.79 -16.61
CA ALA A 491 2.33 -5.26 -16.10
C ALA A 491 1.41 -6.38 -15.59
N GLY A 492 0.55 -6.10 -14.62
CA GLY A 492 -0.30 -7.12 -14.02
C GLY A 492 -1.09 -6.66 -12.81
N PHE A 493 -1.41 -7.62 -11.93
CA PHE A 493 -1.99 -7.37 -10.61
C PHE A 493 -1.56 -8.46 -9.61
N GLY A 494 -1.67 -8.15 -8.32
CA GLY A 494 -1.37 -9.09 -7.24
C GLY A 494 -2.63 -9.68 -6.61
N VAL A 495 -2.51 -10.91 -6.08
CA VAL A 495 -3.50 -11.50 -5.18
C VAL A 495 -2.79 -11.99 -3.92
N VAL A 496 -3.36 -11.73 -2.75
CA VAL A 496 -2.87 -12.22 -1.46
C VAL A 496 -3.96 -13.03 -0.79
N ARG A 497 -3.65 -14.28 -0.43
CA ARG A 497 -4.57 -15.19 0.25
C ARG A 497 -4.11 -15.43 1.67
N PHE A 498 -5.02 -15.25 2.63
CA PHE A 498 -4.80 -15.51 4.04
C PHE A 498 -5.57 -16.76 4.45
N LEU A 499 -4.88 -17.89 4.60
CA LEU A 499 -5.48 -19.14 5.05
C LEU A 499 -5.39 -19.23 6.58
N LYS A 500 -6.46 -18.81 7.25
CA LYS A 500 -6.49 -18.62 8.70
C LYS A 500 -6.20 -19.90 9.51
N PRO A 501 -6.77 -21.09 9.19
CA PRO A 501 -6.53 -22.29 10.00
C PRO A 501 -5.05 -22.70 10.06
N LYS A 502 -4.30 -22.45 8.98
CA LYS A 502 -2.86 -22.78 8.89
C LYS A 502 -1.93 -21.61 9.19
N ARG A 503 -2.47 -20.39 9.30
CA ARG A 503 -1.70 -19.13 9.36
C ARG A 503 -0.75 -18.99 8.17
N GLU A 504 -1.18 -19.40 6.99
CA GLU A 504 -0.41 -19.31 5.74
C GLU A 504 -0.85 -18.08 4.93
N ILE A 505 0.11 -17.43 4.29
CA ILE A 505 -0.10 -16.27 3.40
C ILE A 505 0.49 -16.63 2.04
N THR A 506 -0.33 -16.62 1.00
CA THR A 506 0.11 -16.89 -0.38
C THR A 506 0.05 -15.61 -1.21
N PHE A 507 1.17 -15.27 -1.84
CA PHE A 507 1.27 -14.21 -2.84
C PHE A 507 1.13 -14.80 -4.25
N GLU A 508 0.32 -14.18 -5.07
CA GLU A 508 0.19 -14.45 -6.50
C GLU A 508 0.44 -13.17 -7.30
N CYS A 509 1.10 -13.28 -8.45
CA CYS A 509 1.46 -12.15 -9.30
C CYS A 509 1.14 -12.48 -10.76
N TRP A 510 0.00 -11.97 -11.23
CA TRP A 510 -0.57 -12.35 -12.52
C TRP A 510 -0.24 -11.31 -13.59
N PRO A 511 0.26 -11.73 -14.77
CA PRO A 511 0.44 -10.84 -15.92
C PRO A 511 -0.89 -10.34 -16.47
N ARG A 512 -0.85 -9.26 -17.27
CA ARG A 512 -1.98 -8.85 -18.11
C ARG A 512 -2.30 -9.91 -19.16
N HIS A 513 -3.54 -9.89 -19.67
CA HIS A 513 -4.03 -10.76 -20.75
C HIS A 513 -3.96 -12.27 -20.50
N VAL A 514 -3.91 -12.68 -19.23
CA VAL A 514 -4.02 -14.08 -18.81
C VAL A 514 -5.45 -14.40 -18.37
N ASP A 515 -5.88 -15.65 -18.50
CA ASP A 515 -7.06 -16.16 -17.79
C ASP A 515 -6.60 -16.94 -16.56
N VAL A 516 -6.84 -16.43 -15.36
CA VAL A 516 -6.36 -17.05 -14.10
C VAL A 516 -6.96 -18.44 -13.82
N LEU A 517 -8.01 -18.84 -14.53
CA LEU A 517 -8.60 -20.18 -14.41
C LEU A 517 -8.12 -21.14 -15.51
N ASP A 518 -7.37 -20.68 -16.52
CA ASP A 518 -6.77 -21.58 -17.50
C ASP A 518 -5.69 -22.42 -16.79
N PRO A 519 -5.77 -23.76 -16.82
CA PRO A 519 -4.75 -24.61 -16.20
C PRO A 519 -3.34 -24.45 -16.80
N LYS A 520 -3.20 -23.77 -17.95
CA LYS A 520 -1.92 -23.42 -18.57
C LYS A 520 -1.46 -22.00 -18.25
N ALA A 521 -2.26 -21.21 -17.53
CA ALA A 521 -1.87 -19.88 -17.13
C ALA A 521 -0.68 -19.93 -16.19
N GLU A 522 0.30 -19.07 -16.46
CA GLU A 522 1.49 -18.93 -15.63
C GLU A 522 1.50 -17.54 -14.98
N GLN A 523 1.86 -17.52 -13.71
CA GLN A 523 2.20 -16.29 -13.00
C GLN A 523 3.60 -15.81 -13.40
N TYR A 524 4.00 -14.61 -12.98
CA TYR A 524 5.40 -14.23 -13.12
C TYR A 524 6.32 -15.23 -12.41
N PRO A 525 7.56 -15.46 -12.90
CA PRO A 525 8.48 -16.39 -12.28
C PRO A 525 8.77 -16.06 -10.81
N GLY A 526 8.70 -17.08 -9.95
CA GLY A 526 8.85 -16.94 -8.49
C GLY A 526 7.52 -16.94 -7.73
N TRP A 527 6.39 -16.79 -8.43
CA TRP A 527 5.05 -16.93 -7.87
C TRP A 527 4.36 -18.22 -8.36
N PRO A 528 3.37 -18.76 -7.60
CA PRO A 528 2.95 -18.31 -6.28
C PRO A 528 4.00 -18.62 -5.21
N MET A 529 4.05 -17.79 -4.15
CA MET A 529 4.91 -18.02 -2.99
C MET A 529 4.07 -18.01 -1.71
N THR A 530 4.25 -19.02 -0.86
CA THR A 530 3.55 -19.13 0.43
C THR A 530 4.53 -19.00 1.59
N ILE A 531 4.14 -18.24 2.61
CA ILE A 531 4.87 -18.05 3.88
C ILE A 531 3.95 -18.34 5.06
N GLY A 532 4.52 -18.62 6.23
CA GLY A 532 3.80 -18.63 7.49
C GLY A 532 3.69 -17.23 8.10
N GLN A 533 2.65 -16.98 8.91
CA GLN A 533 2.50 -15.73 9.67
C GLN A 533 3.73 -15.42 10.53
N ALA A 534 4.29 -16.44 11.20
CA ALA A 534 5.44 -16.31 12.07
C ALA A 534 6.71 -15.88 11.32
N ASP A 535 6.79 -16.11 10.01
CA ASP A 535 7.93 -15.71 9.18
C ASP A 535 8.06 -14.18 9.09
N ASN A 536 6.99 -13.42 9.32
CA ASN A 536 7.02 -11.95 9.36
C ASN A 536 7.67 -11.36 10.62
N TYR A 537 8.15 -12.22 11.52
CA TYR A 537 9.05 -11.81 12.58
C TYR A 537 10.16 -12.86 12.73
N GLY A 538 11.07 -12.93 11.76
CA GLY A 538 12.12 -13.97 11.72
C GLY A 538 13.30 -13.76 12.69
N ARG A 539 13.27 -12.76 13.59
CA ARG A 539 14.35 -12.52 14.56
C ARG A 539 14.64 -13.77 15.38
N GLN A 540 15.92 -14.16 15.44
CA GLN A 540 16.35 -15.39 16.10
C GLN A 540 16.32 -15.24 17.63
N PRO A 541 15.80 -16.24 18.37
CA PRO A 541 15.79 -16.23 19.83
C PRO A 541 17.22 -16.29 20.39
N VAL A 542 17.48 -15.49 21.43
CA VAL A 542 18.64 -15.68 22.32
C VAL A 542 18.26 -16.64 23.45
N ALA A 543 17.01 -16.57 23.89
CA ALA A 543 16.44 -17.45 24.89
C ALA A 543 14.93 -17.62 24.64
N TRP A 544 14.29 -18.44 25.46
CA TRP A 544 12.85 -18.68 25.41
C TRP A 544 12.22 -18.39 26.78
N LEU A 545 10.90 -18.20 26.82
CA LEU A 545 10.13 -18.35 28.05
C LEU A 545 9.59 -19.79 28.14
N PRO A 546 9.22 -20.27 29.34
CA PRO A 546 8.56 -21.57 29.47
C PRO A 546 7.35 -21.68 28.52
N THR A 547 7.10 -22.89 28.00
CA THR A 547 5.96 -23.11 27.12
C THR A 547 4.66 -22.83 27.86
N LEU A 548 3.84 -21.96 27.32
CA LEU A 548 2.50 -21.69 27.80
C LEU A 548 1.61 -22.85 27.37
N ASN A 549 0.99 -23.55 28.31
CA ASN A 549 -0.07 -24.52 28.05
C ASN A 549 -1.39 -23.93 28.54
N ILE A 550 -2.27 -23.59 27.59
CA ILE A 550 -3.44 -22.77 27.85
C ILE A 550 -4.69 -23.64 27.77
N LYS A 551 -5.55 -23.55 28.79
CA LYS A 551 -6.82 -24.28 28.87
C LYS A 551 -7.98 -23.29 28.95
N GLY A 552 -9.10 -23.62 28.32
CA GLY A 552 -10.30 -22.78 28.34
C GLY A 552 -10.31 -21.60 27.36
N ALA A 553 -9.29 -21.45 26.50
CA ALA A 553 -9.25 -20.43 25.46
C ALA A 553 -8.74 -21.00 24.12
N GLU A 554 -9.39 -20.62 23.02
CA GLU A 554 -8.99 -20.97 21.66
C GLU A 554 -8.17 -19.82 21.05
N ASN A 555 -6.98 -20.12 20.51
CA ASN A 555 -6.11 -19.14 19.85
C ASN A 555 -5.96 -17.84 20.66
N PRO A 556 -5.58 -17.90 21.95
CA PRO A 556 -5.47 -16.70 22.79
C PRO A 556 -4.40 -15.74 22.25
N VAL A 557 -4.59 -14.45 22.49
CA VAL A 557 -3.54 -13.46 22.23
C VAL A 557 -2.47 -13.56 23.31
N VAL A 558 -1.21 -13.52 22.92
CA VAL A 558 -0.06 -13.50 23.80
C VAL A 558 0.75 -12.23 23.54
N GLN A 559 0.98 -11.44 24.58
CA GLN A 559 1.86 -10.28 24.57
C GLN A 559 3.04 -10.52 25.50
N VAL A 560 4.25 -10.31 24.98
CA VAL A 560 5.50 -10.43 25.74
C VAL A 560 6.06 -9.05 26.01
N VAL A 561 6.36 -8.75 27.28
CA VAL A 561 6.85 -7.45 27.73
C VAL A 561 8.16 -7.66 28.49
N ASP A 562 9.18 -6.90 28.12
CA ASP A 562 10.46 -6.87 28.83
C ASP A 562 10.30 -6.14 30.16
N GLU A 563 10.65 -6.76 31.29
CA GLU A 563 10.53 -6.06 32.58
C GLU A 563 11.67 -5.05 32.82
N ALA A 564 12.77 -5.12 32.05
CA ALA A 564 13.90 -4.20 32.23
C ALA A 564 13.57 -2.78 31.76
N ASP A 565 12.75 -2.63 30.71
CA ASP A 565 12.39 -1.33 30.12
C ASP A 565 10.88 -1.13 29.94
N GLY A 566 10.05 -2.15 30.22
CA GLY A 566 8.60 -2.10 30.03
C GLY A 566 8.16 -2.20 28.57
N GLY A 567 9.08 -2.42 27.63
CA GLY A 567 8.83 -2.48 26.21
C GLY A 567 8.10 -3.76 25.80
N VAL A 568 7.07 -3.61 24.96
CA VAL A 568 6.36 -4.75 24.36
C VAL A 568 7.24 -5.35 23.25
N LEU A 569 7.75 -6.57 23.46
CA LEU A 569 8.53 -7.29 22.45
C LEU A 569 7.68 -7.64 21.24
N TYR A 570 6.48 -8.19 21.45
CA TYR A 570 5.49 -8.45 20.42
C TYR A 570 4.14 -8.79 21.03
N THR A 571 3.11 -8.75 20.18
CA THR A 571 1.78 -9.31 20.46
C THR A 571 1.37 -10.19 19.30
N LEU A 572 0.88 -11.40 19.58
CA LEU A 572 0.49 -12.39 18.57
C LEU A 572 -0.77 -13.13 19.02
N ARG A 573 -1.74 -13.29 18.12
CA ARG A 573 -2.74 -14.36 18.27
C ARG A 573 -2.12 -15.69 17.87
N ILE A 574 -1.97 -16.60 18.84
CA ILE A 574 -1.33 -17.89 18.58
C ILE A 574 -2.27 -18.83 17.79
N ASN A 575 -1.70 -19.88 17.19
CA ASN A 575 -2.48 -20.97 16.59
C ASN A 575 -2.47 -22.19 17.52
N GLY A 576 -3.63 -22.51 18.09
CA GLY A 576 -3.84 -23.55 19.10
C GLY A 576 -3.80 -23.01 20.53
N ALA A 577 -3.43 -23.90 21.45
CA ALA A 577 -3.49 -23.69 22.90
C ALA A 577 -2.11 -23.79 23.58
N SER A 578 -1.03 -23.90 22.79
CA SER A 578 0.33 -24.02 23.28
C SER A 578 1.26 -23.10 22.51
N PHE A 579 2.13 -22.38 23.21
CA PHE A 579 3.06 -21.44 22.60
C PHE A 579 4.35 -21.33 23.43
N ALA A 580 5.51 -21.39 22.77
CA ALA A 580 6.80 -21.11 23.38
C ALA A 580 7.24 -19.69 22.97
N PRO A 581 7.15 -18.69 23.87
CA PRO A 581 7.55 -17.34 23.52
C PRO A 581 9.06 -17.24 23.34
N LYS A 582 9.51 -16.82 22.16
CA LYS A 582 10.91 -16.42 21.95
C LYS A 582 11.20 -15.06 22.56
N VAL A 583 12.42 -14.86 23.04
CA VAL A 583 12.94 -13.58 23.51
C VAL A 583 14.38 -13.35 23.04
N PHE A 584 14.82 -12.09 23.05
CA PHE A 584 16.04 -11.67 22.37
C PHE A 584 17.16 -11.24 23.31
N LYS A 585 16.99 -11.46 24.61
CA LYS A 585 18.01 -11.38 25.66
C LYS A 585 17.59 -12.28 26.83
N GLU A 586 18.54 -12.69 27.67
CA GLU A 586 18.22 -13.34 28.94
C GLU A 586 17.64 -12.30 29.91
N GLY A 587 16.69 -12.70 30.76
CA GLY A 587 16.08 -11.79 31.71
C GLY A 587 14.75 -12.25 32.27
N THR A 588 13.96 -11.27 32.70
CA THR A 588 12.63 -11.46 33.28
C THR A 588 11.59 -10.72 32.45
N TYR A 589 10.45 -11.37 32.26
CA TYR A 589 9.41 -10.91 31.35
C TYR A 589 8.04 -10.97 32.00
N THR A 590 7.18 -10.04 31.59
CA THR A 590 5.74 -10.12 31.82
C THR A 590 5.08 -10.71 30.57
N VAL A 591 4.26 -11.74 30.76
CA VAL A 591 3.47 -12.37 29.70
C VAL A 591 2.00 -12.11 29.97
N ARG A 592 1.32 -11.46 29.02
CA ARG A 592 -0.13 -11.26 29.06
C ARG A 592 -0.81 -12.19 28.06
N ILE A 593 -1.88 -12.86 28.48
CA ILE A 593 -2.54 -13.92 27.73
C ILE A 593 -4.05 -13.65 27.74
N GLY A 594 -4.70 -13.72 26.59
CA GLY A 594 -6.10 -13.36 26.40
C GLY A 594 -6.29 -11.90 25.98
N GLU A 595 -7.54 -11.45 25.97
CA GLU A 595 -7.93 -10.11 25.51
C GLU A 595 -9.01 -9.53 26.43
N GLY A 596 -9.14 -8.19 26.43
CA GLY A 596 -10.17 -7.51 27.22
C GLY A 596 -10.06 -7.79 28.72
N ASP A 597 -11.21 -7.94 29.37
CA ASP A 597 -11.30 -8.13 30.82
C ASP A 597 -10.82 -9.52 31.29
N ASP A 598 -10.79 -10.51 30.38
CA ASP A 598 -10.35 -11.88 30.68
C ASP A 598 -8.83 -12.05 30.63
N MET A 599 -8.09 -11.00 30.27
CA MET A 599 -6.63 -11.04 30.11
C MET A 599 -5.92 -11.41 31.42
N LYS A 600 -5.15 -12.50 31.39
CA LYS A 600 -4.29 -12.96 32.49
C LYS A 600 -2.89 -12.39 32.34
N THR A 601 -2.27 -11.98 33.45
CA THR A 601 -0.91 -11.42 33.47
C THR A 601 -0.01 -12.26 34.36
N LEU A 602 1.10 -12.74 33.81
CA LEU A 602 2.16 -13.44 34.52
C LEU A 602 3.39 -12.55 34.56
N THR A 603 3.79 -12.10 35.74
CA THR A 603 5.01 -11.29 35.95
C THR A 603 6.15 -12.18 36.44
N GLY A 604 7.40 -11.73 36.29
CA GLY A 604 8.53 -12.45 36.84
C GLY A 604 8.92 -13.71 36.06
N VAL A 605 8.47 -13.85 34.80
CA VAL A 605 8.73 -15.05 34.00
C VAL A 605 10.17 -15.03 33.49
N THR A 606 11.00 -15.94 34.01
CA THR A 606 12.43 -16.00 33.69
C THR A 606 12.71 -16.83 32.44
N THR A 607 13.74 -16.44 31.70
CA THR A 607 14.17 -17.16 30.51
C THR A 607 14.70 -18.57 30.77
N VAL A 608 14.53 -19.43 29.77
CA VAL A 608 15.05 -20.80 29.68
C VAL A 608 15.91 -20.96 28.43
N LYS A 609 16.90 -21.85 28.49
CA LYS A 609 17.94 -21.98 27.43
C LYS A 609 17.50 -22.73 26.19
N ALA A 610 16.54 -23.64 26.32
CA ALA A 610 16.04 -24.45 25.21
C ALA A 610 14.62 -24.04 24.87
N GLU A 611 14.27 -24.10 23.58
CA GLU A 611 12.88 -24.11 23.15
C GLU A 611 12.16 -25.26 23.89
N HIS A 612 10.97 -24.98 24.41
CA HIS A 612 10.23 -25.91 25.29
C HIS A 612 10.92 -26.27 26.61
N GLY A 613 11.85 -25.44 27.09
CA GLY A 613 12.42 -25.54 28.43
C GLY A 613 11.38 -25.23 29.52
N GLY A 614 10.69 -26.25 30.03
CA GLY A 614 9.68 -26.06 31.08
C GLY A 614 8.33 -25.57 30.57
N THR A 615 7.35 -25.52 31.48
CA THR A 615 5.95 -25.28 31.15
C THR A 615 5.27 -24.40 32.19
N LEU A 616 4.39 -23.50 31.75
CA LEU A 616 3.48 -22.72 32.57
C LEU A 616 2.04 -23.05 32.17
N GLU A 617 1.27 -23.55 33.12
CA GLU A 617 -0.15 -23.83 32.92
C GLU A 617 -0.98 -22.57 33.15
N VAL A 618 -1.84 -22.23 32.20
CA VAL A 618 -2.72 -21.05 32.26
C VAL A 618 -4.14 -21.49 31.95
N ALA A 619 -5.01 -21.47 32.95
CA ALA A 619 -6.41 -21.86 32.78
C ALA A 619 -7.30 -20.62 32.78
N PHE A 620 -8.11 -20.47 31.73
CA PHE A 620 -9.28 -19.60 31.66
C PHE A 620 -10.50 -20.35 32.19
N GLU A 621 -11.44 -19.60 32.75
CA GLU A 621 -12.69 -20.16 33.31
C GLU A 621 -13.70 -20.50 32.23
#